data_AF-A0A060ZIJ2-F1
#
_entry.id   AF-A0A060ZIJ2-F1
#
_cell.length_a   1.000
_cell.length_b   1.000
_cell.length_c   1.000
_cell.angle_alpha   90.00
_cell.angle_beta   90.00
_cell.angle_gamma   90.00
#
_symmetry.space_group_name_H-M   'P 1'
#
loop_
_entity.id
_entity.type
_entity.pdbx_description
1 polymer ?
#
loop_
_entity_poly.entity_id
_entity_poly.type
_entity_poly.pdbx_seq_one_letter_code
_entity_poly.pdbx_strand_id
1 'polypeptide(L)'
;MIDVILPELPERELALLSEETPQPSGPRLAGRVVLGGPVALPVTADLVGPDPELLDFLRTEADNAVYHLVHLSVTCARDAPDPALHSVNLDLSLTAEPVGRGTTVFQPVAWSMTPRQLTAEVTASAPAAHLGPRLGFQDGADSDFGERVCLEARRELRSDPGWEIRHTSAVRIGGTYRLAMVVRAPRGAVSRAAVAVGATVREGHTLHRFREELEEPLRLAALQ
;
A
#
# COMPACT_ATOMS: atom_id res chain seq x y z
N MET A 1 11.30 15.94 -11.57
CA MET A 1 11.43 14.82 -10.62
C MET A 1 11.72 15.38 -9.26
N ILE A 2 11.09 14.82 -8.23
CA ILE A 2 11.29 15.26 -6.85
C ILE A 2 11.51 14.07 -5.93
N ASP A 3 12.31 14.31 -4.89
CA ASP A 3 12.46 13.38 -3.79
C ASP A 3 11.39 13.68 -2.75
N VAL A 4 10.55 12.69 -2.45
CA VAL A 4 9.57 12.84 -1.38
C VAL A 4 10.09 12.21 -0.10
N ILE A 5 10.23 13.03 0.94
CA ILE A 5 10.52 12.55 2.29
C ILE A 5 9.26 11.91 2.83
N LEU A 6 9.27 10.58 2.91
CA LEU A 6 8.17 9.82 3.46
C LEU A 6 8.15 9.95 5.00
N PRO A 7 6.97 10.17 5.61
CA PRO A 7 6.86 10.35 7.05
C PRO A 7 7.18 9.05 7.78
N GLU A 8 7.59 9.17 9.05
CA GLU A 8 7.66 8.01 9.95
C GLU A 8 6.28 7.37 10.09
N LEU A 9 6.26 6.05 10.11
CA LEU A 9 5.03 5.27 10.14
C LEU A 9 4.80 4.74 11.55
N PRO A 10 3.64 5.00 12.17
CA PRO A 10 3.29 4.37 13.43
C PRO A 10 3.16 2.86 13.21
N GLU A 11 3.92 2.06 13.94
CA GLU A 11 3.90 0.61 13.83
C GLU A 11 2.87 -0.01 14.77
N ARG A 12 2.16 -1.03 14.27
CA ARG A 12 1.26 -1.87 15.06
C ARG A 12 1.48 -3.33 14.71
N GLU A 13 1.63 -4.15 15.74
CA GLU A 13 1.62 -5.60 15.56
C GLU A 13 0.21 -6.07 15.25
N LEU A 14 0.08 -6.94 14.24
CA LEU A 14 -1.20 -7.50 13.85
C LEU A 14 -1.37 -8.92 14.41
N ALA A 15 -2.57 -9.21 14.89
CA ALA A 15 -2.99 -10.54 15.32
C ALA A 15 -4.07 -11.06 14.38
N LEU A 16 -3.64 -11.52 13.20
CA LEU A 16 -4.53 -11.86 12.08
C LEU A 16 -5.46 -13.02 12.43
N LEU A 17 -6.76 -12.88 12.14
CA LEU A 17 -7.78 -13.88 12.44
C LEU A 17 -7.85 -14.96 11.35
N SER A 18 -8.01 -16.22 11.73
CA SER A 18 -8.23 -17.31 10.76
C SER A 18 -9.49 -17.04 9.91
N GLU A 19 -9.34 -17.12 8.59
CA GLU A 19 -10.47 -17.04 7.66
C GLU A 19 -11.30 -18.32 7.65
N GLU A 20 -10.75 -19.46 8.09
CA GLU A 20 -11.52 -20.71 8.21
C GLU A 20 -12.46 -20.69 9.41
N THR A 21 -12.07 -19.98 10.47
CA THR A 21 -12.83 -19.86 11.72
C THR A 21 -12.84 -18.41 12.20
N PRO A 22 -13.57 -17.50 11.53
CA PRO A 22 -13.56 -16.07 11.78
C PRO A 22 -14.39 -15.71 13.02
N GLN A 23 -13.92 -16.14 14.19
CA GLN A 23 -14.49 -15.80 15.49
C GLN A 23 -13.48 -14.99 16.29
N PRO A 24 -13.91 -14.04 17.15
CA PRO A 24 -12.99 -13.22 17.94
C PRO A 24 -12.02 -14.04 18.82
N SER A 25 -12.46 -15.22 19.26
CA SER A 25 -11.72 -16.20 20.05
C SER A 25 -11.06 -17.31 19.21
N GLY A 26 -11.12 -17.22 17.88
CA GLY A 26 -10.54 -18.18 16.96
C GLY A 26 -9.01 -18.12 16.93
N PRO A 27 -8.36 -19.05 16.21
CA PRO A 27 -6.91 -19.05 16.02
C PRO A 27 -6.43 -17.72 15.42
N ARG A 28 -5.34 -17.19 15.97
CA ARG A 28 -4.72 -15.94 15.54
C ARG A 28 -3.27 -16.16 15.14
N LEU A 29 -2.87 -15.49 14.06
CA LEU A 29 -1.48 -15.40 13.65
C LEU A 29 -0.89 -14.08 14.20
N ALA A 30 -0.39 -14.13 15.43
CA ALA A 30 0.27 -13.01 16.12
C ALA A 30 1.81 -13.11 16.01
N GLY A 31 2.53 -11.99 16.19
CA GLY A 31 4.00 -11.97 16.16
C GLY A 31 4.61 -12.24 14.79
N ARG A 32 3.82 -12.18 13.71
CA ARG A 32 4.28 -12.48 12.34
C ARG A 32 4.38 -11.26 11.46
N VAL A 33 3.41 -10.36 11.59
CA VAL A 33 3.25 -9.21 10.70
C VAL A 33 3.03 -7.97 11.54
N VAL A 34 3.84 -6.95 11.28
CA VAL A 34 3.69 -5.60 11.81
C VAL A 34 3.34 -4.68 10.64
N LEU A 35 2.34 -3.84 10.81
CA LEU A 35 1.94 -2.83 9.84
C LEU A 35 2.42 -1.46 10.33
N GLY A 36 3.15 -0.74 9.49
CA GLY A 36 3.39 0.69 9.65
C GLY A 36 2.39 1.51 8.85
N GLY A 37 1.79 2.51 9.49
CA GLY A 37 0.75 3.35 8.88
C GLY A 37 -0.66 2.72 8.96
N PRO A 38 -1.58 3.06 8.04
CA PRO A 38 -1.39 3.88 6.85
C PRO A 38 -1.31 5.39 7.16
N VAL A 39 -0.51 6.14 6.39
CA VAL A 39 -0.44 7.62 6.46
C VAL A 39 -0.72 8.21 5.08
N ALA A 40 -1.55 9.25 5.01
CA ALA A 40 -1.78 10.01 3.78
C ALA A 40 -1.23 11.44 3.90
N LEU A 41 -0.55 11.89 2.86
CA LEU A 41 -0.12 13.27 2.67
C LEU A 41 -0.80 13.84 1.43
N PRO A 42 -1.42 15.03 1.50
CA PRO A 42 -1.92 15.69 0.30
C PRO A 42 -0.75 16.06 -0.61
N VAL A 43 -0.89 15.79 -1.90
CA VAL A 43 0.06 16.24 -2.91
C VAL A 43 -0.27 17.68 -3.26
N THR A 44 0.47 18.61 -2.66
CA THR A 44 0.31 20.06 -2.85
C THR A 44 1.45 20.64 -3.69
N ALA A 45 1.29 21.90 -4.09
CA ALA A 45 2.37 22.67 -4.72
C ALA A 45 3.64 22.71 -3.84
N ASP A 46 3.47 22.78 -2.51
CA ASP A 46 4.58 22.78 -1.56
C ASP A 46 5.32 21.44 -1.54
N LEU A 47 4.58 20.32 -1.63
CA LEU A 47 5.17 18.99 -1.69
C LEU A 47 5.97 18.79 -2.98
N VAL A 48 5.45 19.26 -4.12
CA VAL A 48 6.12 19.10 -5.42
C VAL A 48 7.21 20.12 -5.71
N GLY A 49 7.37 21.13 -4.84
CA GLY A 49 8.39 22.15 -4.99
C GLY A 49 8.30 22.89 -6.35
N PRO A 50 9.43 23.41 -6.87
CA PRO A 50 9.43 24.24 -8.07
C PRO A 50 9.38 23.46 -9.40
N ASP A 51 9.01 22.17 -9.41
CA ASP A 51 8.93 21.38 -10.64
C ASP A 51 7.78 21.89 -11.54
N PRO A 52 8.07 22.51 -12.70
CA PRO A 52 7.06 23.20 -13.48
C PRO A 52 6.05 22.23 -14.12
N GLU A 53 6.48 21.01 -14.46
CA GLU A 53 5.62 20.02 -15.11
C GLU A 53 4.62 19.43 -14.10
N LEU A 54 5.08 19.14 -12.88
CA LEU A 54 4.20 18.69 -11.80
C LEU A 54 3.23 19.78 -11.36
N LEU A 55 3.69 21.03 -11.26
CA LEU A 55 2.82 22.16 -10.93
C LEU A 55 1.75 22.40 -11.99
N ASP A 56 2.11 22.31 -13.27
CA ASP A 56 1.15 22.44 -14.39
C ASP A 56 0.12 21.32 -14.40
N PHE A 57 0.56 20.09 -14.15
CA PHE A 57 -0.32 18.93 -14.00
C PHE A 57 -1.32 19.10 -12.85
N LEU A 58 -0.84 19.50 -11.66
CA LEU A 58 -1.70 19.74 -10.50
C LEU A 58 -2.73 20.83 -10.77
N ARG A 59 -2.35 21.91 -11.47
CA ARG A 59 -3.28 22.99 -11.85
C ARG A 59 -4.33 22.51 -12.84
N THR A 60 -3.93 21.70 -13.81
CA THR A 60 -4.86 21.15 -14.83
C THR A 60 -5.90 20.22 -14.20
N GLU A 61 -5.51 19.42 -13.22
CA GLU A 61 -6.42 18.49 -12.55
C GLU A 61 -7.19 19.11 -11.36
N ALA A 62 -6.83 20.31 -10.92
CA ALA A 62 -7.29 20.92 -9.67
C ALA A 62 -8.81 21.03 -9.53
N ASP A 63 -9.55 21.18 -10.64
CA ASP A 63 -11.01 21.27 -10.64
C ASP A 63 -11.69 19.89 -10.52
N ASN A 64 -11.02 18.83 -10.94
CA ASN A 64 -11.61 17.49 -11.07
C ASN A 64 -11.16 16.54 -9.96
N ALA A 65 -9.91 16.63 -9.55
CA ALA A 65 -9.28 15.66 -8.66
C ALA A 65 -8.36 16.31 -7.63
N VAL A 66 -8.14 15.57 -6.56
CA VAL A 66 -7.11 15.80 -5.57
C VAL A 66 -6.24 14.55 -5.49
N TYR A 67 -4.97 14.75 -5.17
CA TYR A 67 -4.00 13.67 -5.11
C TYR A 67 -3.45 13.52 -3.70
N HIS A 68 -3.29 12.26 -3.27
CA HIS A 68 -2.75 11.92 -1.96
C HIS A 68 -1.63 10.90 -2.11
N LEU A 69 -0.49 11.16 -1.47
CA LEU A 69 0.55 10.17 -1.29
C LEU A 69 0.21 9.34 -0.06
N VAL A 70 -0.08 8.05 -0.25
CA VAL A 70 -0.32 7.10 0.82
C VAL A 70 0.94 6.27 1.04
N HIS A 71 1.44 6.24 2.27
CA HIS A 71 2.63 5.50 2.68
C HIS A 71 2.26 4.44 3.73
N LEU A 72 2.79 3.23 3.53
CA LEU A 72 2.51 2.02 4.30
C LEU A 72 3.83 1.26 4.46
N SER A 73 3.95 0.45 5.51
CA SER A 73 4.98 -0.58 5.54
C SER A 73 4.44 -1.88 6.12
N VAL A 74 4.99 -3.00 5.66
CA VAL A 74 4.70 -4.31 6.22
C VAL A 74 6.03 -4.92 6.64
N THR A 75 6.13 -5.29 7.91
CA THR A 75 7.31 -5.98 8.44
C THR A 75 6.94 -7.40 8.80
N CYS A 76 7.62 -8.36 8.19
CA CYS A 76 7.43 -9.78 8.39
C CYS A 76 8.56 -10.35 9.24
N ALA A 77 8.23 -11.08 10.29
CA ALA A 77 9.22 -11.71 11.17
C ALA A 77 10.05 -12.76 10.41
N ARG A 78 11.39 -12.59 10.39
CA ARG A 78 12.33 -13.51 9.71
C ARG A 78 12.48 -14.85 10.45
N ASP A 79 12.55 -14.81 11.77
CA ASP A 79 12.83 -15.97 12.64
C ASP A 79 11.58 -16.49 13.37
N ALA A 80 10.43 -16.34 12.74
CA ALA A 80 9.17 -16.85 13.24
C ALA A 80 9.21 -18.40 13.39
N PRO A 81 8.76 -18.99 14.53
CA PRO A 81 8.58 -20.45 14.62
C PRO A 81 7.65 -20.99 13.53
N ASP A 82 7.74 -22.28 13.21
CA ASP A 82 6.80 -22.92 12.27
C ASP A 82 5.34 -22.79 12.75
N PRO A 83 4.36 -22.69 11.82
CA PRO A 83 4.53 -22.70 10.36
C PRO A 83 5.00 -21.36 9.79
N ALA A 84 5.91 -21.43 8.81
CA ALA A 84 6.44 -20.26 8.11
C ALA A 84 5.40 -19.56 7.21
N LEU A 85 5.56 -18.24 7.05
CA LEU A 85 4.77 -17.44 6.11
C LEU A 85 5.00 -17.91 4.66
N HIS A 86 3.91 -18.18 3.96
CA HIS A 86 3.90 -18.55 2.55
C HIS A 86 3.57 -17.36 1.64
N SER A 87 2.63 -16.51 2.05
CA SER A 87 2.33 -15.23 1.40
C SER A 87 1.80 -14.21 2.40
N VAL A 88 1.96 -12.93 2.07
CA VAL A 88 1.36 -11.79 2.78
C VAL A 88 0.77 -10.85 1.75
N ASN A 89 -0.48 -10.44 1.96
CA ASN A 89 -1.19 -9.50 1.08
C ASN A 89 -1.52 -8.23 1.85
N LEU A 90 -1.37 -7.09 1.21
CA LEU A 90 -1.88 -5.81 1.67
C LEU A 90 -2.91 -5.34 0.64
N ASP A 91 -4.19 -5.46 0.97
CA ASP A 91 -5.29 -5.03 0.14
C ASP A 91 -5.82 -3.68 0.64
N LEU A 92 -6.11 -2.77 -0.28
CA LEU A 92 -6.82 -1.53 0.03
C LEU A 92 -8.14 -1.45 -0.73
N SER A 93 -9.14 -0.87 -0.08
CA SER A 93 -10.42 -0.51 -0.69
C SER A 93 -10.59 1.01 -0.64
N LEU A 94 -10.49 1.63 -1.81
CA LEU A 94 -10.63 3.07 -2.01
C LEU A 94 -12.08 3.39 -2.33
N THR A 95 -12.67 4.28 -1.52
CA THR A 95 -14.07 4.67 -1.67
C THR A 95 -14.22 6.19 -1.61
N ALA A 96 -15.23 6.73 -2.29
CA ALA A 96 -15.61 8.13 -2.20
C ALA A 96 -17.12 8.30 -2.01
N GLU A 97 -17.47 9.16 -1.07
CA GLU A 97 -18.85 9.59 -0.79
C GLU A 97 -19.01 11.07 -1.15
N PRO A 98 -20.00 11.45 -1.98
CA PRO A 98 -20.21 12.85 -2.35
C PRO A 98 -20.64 13.67 -1.14
N VAL A 99 -20.13 14.91 -1.02
CA VAL A 99 -20.51 15.84 0.06
C VAL A 99 -21.91 16.44 -0.18
N GLY A 100 -22.36 16.52 -1.45
CA GLY A 100 -23.66 17.06 -1.84
C GLY A 100 -24.64 15.98 -2.31
N ARG A 101 -25.94 16.18 -2.05
CA ARG A 101 -26.98 15.31 -2.63
C ARG A 101 -27.07 15.52 -4.14
N GLY A 102 -27.08 14.43 -4.90
CA GLY A 102 -27.28 14.46 -6.35
C GLY A 102 -26.02 14.68 -7.19
N THR A 103 -24.83 14.75 -6.57
CA THR A 103 -23.56 14.77 -7.30
C THR A 103 -23.02 13.35 -7.47
N THR A 104 -22.75 12.96 -8.72
CA THR A 104 -22.02 11.72 -9.01
C THR A 104 -20.53 12.00 -8.94
N VAL A 105 -19.81 11.19 -8.16
CA VAL A 105 -18.34 11.26 -8.04
C VAL A 105 -17.73 9.93 -8.44
N PHE A 106 -16.56 9.97 -9.07
CA PHE A 106 -15.83 8.74 -9.40
C PHE A 106 -15.17 8.14 -8.15
N GLN A 107 -14.97 6.83 -8.11
CA GLN A 107 -14.26 6.19 -6.99
C GLN A 107 -12.76 6.47 -7.07
N PRO A 108 -12.06 6.69 -5.95
CA PRO A 108 -10.62 6.96 -6.00
C PRO A 108 -9.85 5.76 -6.55
N VAL A 109 -8.72 6.02 -7.19
CA VAL A 109 -7.87 4.98 -7.79
C VAL A 109 -6.42 5.13 -7.36
N ALA A 110 -5.69 4.02 -7.26
CA ALA A 110 -4.23 4.04 -7.15
C ALA A 110 -3.62 4.50 -8.47
N TRP A 111 -3.38 5.80 -8.59
CA TRP A 111 -2.85 6.45 -9.77
C TRP A 111 -1.44 5.96 -10.14
N SER A 112 -0.62 5.69 -9.12
CA SER A 112 0.69 5.08 -9.27
C SER A 112 1.07 4.35 -7.99
N MET A 113 1.89 3.31 -8.08
CA MET A 113 2.32 2.48 -6.95
C MET A 113 3.82 2.22 -7.02
N THR A 114 4.48 2.16 -5.86
CA THR A 114 5.88 1.76 -5.69
C THR A 114 6.06 0.96 -4.40
N PRO A 115 6.96 -0.03 -4.37
CA PRO A 115 7.57 -0.65 -5.54
C PRO A 115 6.51 -1.40 -6.35
N ARG A 116 6.68 -1.42 -7.68
CA ARG A 116 5.86 -2.27 -8.55
C ARG A 116 6.22 -3.74 -8.43
N GLN A 117 7.52 -4.05 -8.41
CA GLN A 117 8.02 -5.40 -8.24
C GLN A 117 9.35 -5.38 -7.49
N LEU A 118 9.60 -6.41 -6.66
CA LEU A 118 10.92 -6.68 -6.07
C LEU A 118 11.24 -8.17 -6.23
N THR A 119 12.42 -8.47 -6.77
CA THR A 119 12.87 -9.84 -7.05
C THR A 119 13.86 -10.38 -5.99
N ALA A 120 14.41 -9.51 -5.15
CA ALA A 120 15.40 -9.87 -4.12
C ALA A 120 14.95 -9.44 -2.72
N GLU A 121 15.66 -9.93 -1.68
CA GLU A 121 15.47 -9.46 -0.32
C GLU A 121 15.73 -7.96 -0.20
N VAL A 122 14.82 -7.25 0.46
CA VAL A 122 15.00 -5.84 0.79
C VAL A 122 16.15 -5.71 1.79
N THR A 123 17.27 -5.18 1.32
CA THR A 123 18.35 -4.71 2.20
C THR A 123 17.95 -3.32 2.71
N ALA A 124 18.19 -3.03 3.98
CA ALA A 124 17.61 -1.92 4.77
C ALA A 124 17.93 -0.46 4.32
N SER A 125 18.33 -0.23 3.07
CA SER A 125 18.48 1.14 2.56
C SER A 125 17.12 1.62 2.06
N ALA A 126 16.56 2.63 2.73
CA ALA A 126 15.29 3.25 2.32
C ALA A 126 15.49 3.95 0.97
N PRO A 127 14.82 3.54 -0.13
CA PRO A 127 14.77 4.39 -1.29
C PRO A 127 13.87 5.59 -0.96
N ALA A 128 14.35 6.80 -1.24
CA ALA A 128 13.46 7.94 -1.40
C ALA A 128 12.47 7.61 -2.52
N ALA A 129 11.18 7.89 -2.33
CA ALA A 129 10.21 7.71 -3.39
C ALA A 129 10.36 8.87 -4.38
N HIS A 130 10.67 8.55 -5.63
CA HIS A 130 10.84 9.55 -6.69
C HIS A 130 9.53 9.71 -7.45
N LEU A 131 8.95 10.91 -7.36
CA LEU A 131 7.80 11.28 -8.18
C LEU A 131 8.28 11.92 -9.49
N GLY A 132 7.96 11.24 -10.59
CA GLY A 132 8.16 11.72 -11.95
C GLY A 132 6.96 12.50 -12.47
N PRO A 133 6.97 12.85 -13.76
CA PRO A 133 5.88 13.56 -14.42
C PRO A 133 4.52 12.89 -14.19
N ARG A 134 3.47 13.71 -14.10
CA ARG A 134 2.08 13.26 -13.86
C ARG A 134 1.93 12.39 -12.61
N LEU A 135 2.77 12.59 -11.58
CA LEU A 135 2.73 11.85 -10.31
C LEU A 135 2.94 10.33 -10.44
N GLY A 136 3.63 9.87 -11.49
CA GLY A 136 4.07 8.48 -11.59
C GLY A 136 5.30 8.24 -10.72
N PHE A 137 5.36 7.13 -9.99
CA PHE A 137 6.63 6.69 -9.41
C PHE A 137 7.57 6.22 -10.51
N GLN A 138 8.83 6.62 -10.40
CA GLN A 138 9.90 6.07 -11.22
C GLN A 138 10.70 5.09 -10.37
N ASP A 139 10.43 3.80 -10.54
CA ASP A 139 11.19 2.74 -9.90
C ASP A 139 12.50 2.53 -10.68
N GLY A 140 13.62 2.45 -9.96
CA GLY A 140 14.96 2.21 -10.53
C GLY A 140 15.29 0.75 -10.80
N ALA A 141 14.31 -0.15 -10.80
CA ALA A 141 14.53 -1.59 -10.99
C ALA A 141 13.54 -2.15 -12.02
N ASP A 142 13.95 -2.18 -13.27
CA ASP A 142 13.42 -3.14 -14.24
C ASP A 142 13.86 -4.52 -13.77
N SER A 143 12.92 -5.39 -13.40
CA SER A 143 13.21 -6.80 -13.19
C SER A 143 13.43 -7.46 -14.56
N ASP A 144 14.58 -8.09 -14.76
CA ASP A 144 14.83 -8.89 -15.94
C ASP A 144 13.80 -10.04 -16.04
N PHE A 145 13.32 -10.29 -17.27
CA PHE A 145 12.40 -11.40 -17.58
C PHE A 145 13.02 -12.73 -17.14
N GLY A 146 12.52 -13.30 -16.03
CA GLY A 146 12.95 -14.62 -15.52
C GLY A 146 13.28 -14.66 -14.03
N GLU A 147 13.38 -13.52 -13.35
CA GLU A 147 13.61 -13.49 -11.91
C GLU A 147 12.33 -13.80 -11.09
N ARG A 148 12.51 -14.44 -9.93
CA ARG A 148 11.39 -14.80 -9.05
C ARG A 148 10.98 -13.60 -8.21
N VAL A 149 9.86 -12.99 -8.55
CA VAL A 149 9.29 -11.85 -7.82
C VAL A 149 8.88 -12.25 -6.39
N CYS A 150 9.43 -11.55 -5.40
CA CYS A 150 9.11 -11.68 -3.98
C CYS A 150 7.98 -10.74 -3.56
N LEU A 151 7.87 -9.55 -4.17
CA LEU A 151 6.79 -8.60 -3.93
C LEU A 151 6.27 -8.06 -5.26
N GLU A 152 4.95 -7.98 -5.42
CA GLU A 152 4.27 -7.46 -6.62
C GLU A 152 3.13 -6.50 -6.24
N ALA A 153 3.10 -5.32 -6.86
CA ALA A 153 1.97 -4.40 -6.84
C ALA A 153 0.88 -4.93 -7.78
N ARG A 154 -0.36 -4.90 -7.29
CA ARG A 154 -1.53 -5.43 -7.98
C ARG A 154 -2.57 -4.35 -8.12
N ARG A 155 -3.28 -4.38 -9.25
CA ARG A 155 -4.49 -3.57 -9.49
C ARG A 155 -4.20 -2.05 -9.41
N GLU A 156 -3.05 -1.62 -9.94
CA GLU A 156 -2.77 -0.20 -10.22
C GLU A 156 -3.89 0.36 -11.14
N LEU A 157 -4.21 1.64 -10.97
CA LEU A 157 -5.31 2.36 -11.62
C LEU A 157 -6.72 1.87 -11.26
N ARG A 158 -6.86 1.08 -10.18
CA ARG A 158 -8.16 0.62 -9.67
C ARG A 158 -8.43 1.12 -8.26
N SER A 159 -9.68 0.97 -7.83
CA SER A 159 -10.14 1.31 -6.48
C SER A 159 -9.90 0.19 -5.45
N ASP A 160 -9.41 -0.97 -5.89
CA ASP A 160 -9.06 -2.13 -5.05
C ASP A 160 -7.56 -2.47 -5.09
N PRO A 161 -6.62 -1.51 -5.03
CA PRO A 161 -5.19 -1.79 -5.22
C PRO A 161 -4.62 -2.65 -4.08
N GLY A 162 -3.44 -3.23 -4.29
CA GLY A 162 -2.75 -3.92 -3.21
C GLY A 162 -1.36 -4.40 -3.56
N TRP A 163 -0.67 -4.98 -2.59
CA TRP A 163 0.60 -5.66 -2.77
C TRP A 163 0.51 -7.09 -2.32
N GLU A 164 1.25 -7.97 -2.98
CA GLU A 164 1.39 -9.36 -2.61
C GLU A 164 2.86 -9.72 -2.47
N ILE A 165 3.20 -10.26 -1.31
CA ILE A 165 4.52 -10.77 -0.97
C ILE A 165 4.44 -12.29 -0.96
N ARG A 166 5.32 -12.96 -1.69
CA ARG A 166 5.32 -14.42 -1.82
C ARG A 166 6.66 -15.01 -1.41
N HIS A 167 6.58 -16.15 -0.73
CA HIS A 167 7.72 -17.02 -0.53
C HIS A 167 8.14 -17.59 -1.89
N THR A 168 9.38 -17.37 -2.27
CA THR A 168 9.97 -17.98 -3.46
C THR A 168 10.95 -19.06 -3.06
N SER A 169 11.41 -19.90 -3.99
CA SER A 169 12.42 -20.91 -3.66
C SER A 169 13.81 -20.29 -3.37
N ALA A 170 14.01 -19.00 -3.68
CA ALA A 170 15.25 -18.28 -3.44
C ALA A 170 15.18 -17.37 -2.20
N VAL A 171 13.99 -16.86 -1.87
CA VAL A 171 13.79 -15.84 -0.84
C VAL A 171 12.62 -16.23 0.06
N ARG A 172 12.89 -16.27 1.36
CA ARG A 172 11.84 -16.38 2.39
C ARG A 172 11.23 -15.00 2.64
N ILE A 173 9.97 -14.98 3.07
CA ILE A 173 9.31 -13.73 3.47
C ILE A 173 9.94 -13.25 4.77
N GLY A 174 10.45 -12.02 4.79
CA GLY A 174 11.00 -11.44 6.01
C GLY A 174 11.67 -10.08 5.83
N GLY A 175 11.66 -9.28 6.89
CA GLY A 175 12.13 -7.90 6.87
C GLY A 175 11.00 -6.90 6.61
N THR A 176 11.36 -5.66 6.32
CA THR A 176 10.42 -4.54 6.17
C THR A 176 10.29 -4.14 4.71
N TYR A 177 9.05 -4.11 4.22
CA TYR A 177 8.67 -3.65 2.89
C TYR A 177 7.99 -2.29 3.03
N ARG A 178 8.61 -1.22 2.51
CA ARG A 178 8.00 0.12 2.45
C ARG A 178 7.28 0.28 1.12
N LEU A 179 6.03 0.74 1.18
CA LEU A 179 5.10 0.77 0.06
C LEU A 179 4.48 2.14 -0.01
N ALA A 180 4.40 2.73 -1.21
CA ALA A 180 3.72 3.99 -1.42
C ALA A 180 2.84 3.93 -2.66
N MET A 181 1.73 4.67 -2.62
CA MET A 181 0.92 4.92 -3.81
C MET A 181 0.50 6.37 -3.88
N VAL A 182 0.30 6.89 -5.08
CA VAL A 182 -0.46 8.12 -5.29
C VAL A 182 -1.90 7.70 -5.52
N VAL A 183 -2.83 8.25 -4.74
CA VAL A 183 -4.27 8.07 -4.93
C VAL A 183 -4.81 9.30 -5.64
N ARG A 184 -5.52 9.10 -6.77
CA ARG A 184 -6.34 10.13 -7.41
C ARG A 184 -7.76 10.02 -6.86
N ALA A 185 -8.20 11.04 -6.15
CA ALA A 185 -9.52 11.10 -5.53
C ALA A 185 -10.37 12.22 -6.15
N PRO A 186 -11.71 12.07 -6.21
CA PRO A 186 -12.59 13.14 -6.69
C PRO A 186 -12.54 14.35 -5.77
N ARG A 187 -12.50 15.55 -6.36
CA ARG A 187 -12.71 16.79 -5.61
C ARG A 187 -14.16 16.90 -5.15
N GLY A 188 -14.38 17.45 -3.96
CA GLY A 188 -15.73 17.63 -3.40
C GLY A 188 -16.40 16.36 -2.85
N ALA A 189 -15.62 15.29 -2.65
CA ALA A 189 -16.06 14.08 -1.98
C ALA A 189 -15.22 13.80 -0.73
N VAL A 190 -15.77 13.01 0.20
CA VAL A 190 -15.00 12.40 1.27
C VAL A 190 -14.47 11.07 0.75
N SER A 191 -13.16 11.00 0.53
CA SER A 191 -12.49 9.78 0.09
C SER A 191 -11.88 9.03 1.28
N ARG A 192 -11.92 7.71 1.26
CA ARG A 192 -11.41 6.81 2.31
C ARG A 192 -10.63 5.66 1.71
N ALA A 193 -9.64 5.17 2.45
CA ALA A 193 -8.89 3.97 2.14
C ALA A 193 -8.99 2.99 3.33
N ALA A 194 -9.80 1.94 3.18
CA ALA A 194 -9.77 0.81 4.11
C ALA A 194 -8.60 -0.09 3.78
N VAL A 195 -7.93 -0.64 4.80
CA VAL A 195 -6.72 -1.45 4.65
C VAL A 195 -6.95 -2.80 5.31
N ALA A 196 -6.63 -3.87 4.58
CA ALA A 196 -6.66 -5.23 5.08
C ALA A 196 -5.33 -5.91 4.83
N VAL A 197 -4.85 -6.63 5.84
CA VAL A 197 -3.63 -7.44 5.78
C VAL A 197 -4.04 -8.89 5.84
N GLY A 198 -3.65 -9.65 4.82
CA GLY A 198 -3.80 -11.10 4.77
C GLY A 198 -2.45 -11.79 4.92
N ALA A 199 -2.43 -12.97 5.52
CA ALA A 199 -1.28 -13.85 5.49
C ALA A 199 -1.72 -15.29 5.27
N THR A 200 -0.91 -16.05 4.55
CA THR A 200 -1.05 -17.50 4.44
C THR A 200 0.17 -18.16 5.05
N VAL A 201 -0.05 -19.17 5.90
CA VAL A 201 1.01 -20.04 6.41
C VAL A 201 0.83 -21.44 5.85
N ARG A 202 1.93 -22.18 5.74
CA ARG A 202 1.90 -23.56 5.24
C ARG A 202 2.30 -24.53 6.35
N GLU A 203 1.38 -25.44 6.69
CA GLU A 203 1.62 -26.55 7.62
C GLU A 203 1.54 -27.87 6.84
N GLY A 204 2.70 -28.47 6.56
CA GLY A 204 2.80 -29.61 5.65
C GLY A 204 2.29 -29.29 4.25
N HIS A 205 1.19 -29.93 3.84
CA HIS A 205 0.52 -29.72 2.55
C HIS A 205 -0.70 -28.78 2.63
N THR A 206 -1.06 -28.33 3.83
CA THR A 206 -2.23 -27.49 4.06
C THR A 206 -1.82 -26.02 4.13
N LEU A 207 -2.62 -25.15 3.50
CA LEU A 207 -2.48 -23.71 3.61
C LEU A 207 -3.57 -23.19 4.53
N HIS A 208 -3.17 -22.38 5.51
CA HIS A 208 -4.08 -21.71 6.44
C HIS A 208 -4.07 -20.21 6.17
N ARG A 209 -5.25 -19.61 6.07
CA ARG A 209 -5.39 -18.19 5.75
C ARG A 209 -5.82 -17.39 6.95
N PHE A 210 -5.19 -16.23 7.09
CA PHE A 210 -5.45 -15.28 8.15
C PHE A 210 -5.63 -13.89 7.57
N ARG A 211 -6.51 -13.08 8.16
CA ARG A 211 -6.77 -11.72 7.72
C ARG A 211 -7.12 -10.83 8.90
N GLU A 212 -6.74 -9.56 8.80
CA GLU A 212 -7.18 -8.49 9.67
C GLU A 212 -7.50 -7.26 8.82
N GLU A 213 -8.60 -6.58 9.11
CA GLU A 213 -8.96 -5.29 8.53
C GLU A 213 -8.80 -4.20 9.59
N LEU A 214 -8.24 -3.06 9.21
CA LEU A 214 -8.10 -1.94 10.12
C LEU A 214 -9.48 -1.35 10.41
N GLU A 215 -9.81 -1.22 11.70
CA GLU A 215 -11.11 -0.73 12.17
C GLU A 215 -11.46 0.66 11.63
N GLU A 216 -10.46 1.53 11.49
CA GLU A 216 -10.63 2.90 11.02
C GLU A 216 -10.01 3.09 9.63
N PRO A 217 -10.84 3.24 8.57
CA PRO A 217 -10.35 3.59 7.24
C PRO A 217 -9.64 4.94 7.25
N LEU A 218 -8.49 5.02 6.58
CA LEU A 218 -7.74 6.25 6.41
C LEU A 218 -8.55 7.26 5.59
N ARG A 219 -8.84 8.42 6.17
CA ARG A 219 -9.52 9.51 5.47
C ARG A 219 -8.54 10.28 4.59
N LEU A 220 -8.84 10.37 3.30
CA LEU A 220 -8.09 11.15 2.31
C LEU A 220 -8.69 12.55 2.23
N ALA A 221 -8.35 13.41 3.19
CA ALA A 221 -8.84 14.78 3.22
C ALA A 221 -8.00 15.69 2.31
N ALA A 222 -8.64 16.48 1.46
CA ALA A 222 -8.01 17.68 0.94
C ALA A 222 -7.98 18.71 2.08
N LEU A 223 -6.80 19.27 2.39
CA LEU A 223 -6.75 20.45 3.24
C LEU A 223 -7.56 21.56 2.53
N GLN A 224 -8.51 22.15 3.26
CA GLN A 224 -9.36 23.23 2.80
C GLN A 224 -8.58 24.54 2.70
#